data_AF-A0A1G5NA46-F1
#
_entry.id   AF-A0A1G5NA46-F1
#
_cell.length_a   1.000
_cell.length_b   1.000
_cell.length_c   1.000
_cell.angle_alpha   90.00
_cell.angle_beta   90.00
_cell.angle_gamma   90.00
#
_symmetry.space_group_name_H-M   'P 1'
#
loop_
_entity.id
_entity.type
_entity.pdbx_description
1 polymer ?
#
loop_
_entity_poly.entity_id
_entity_poly.type
_entity_poly.pdbx_seq_one_letter_code
_entity_poly.pdbx_strand_id
1 'polypeptide(L)'
;MQTTMRTTVCAFAAYLICGVSAHAQNAGGVWFGGYKQGRDSINLQLTNIEGVGRLEVDLKGWEPIGYGRCQYVYQYPNPAVDDVHLNGSYGTPDKCPSALSFQMERAGPDSMKVTFTGGTPLAEAELVAGLRPLRDEDRRVTIDNLDILGIKTGMSRADVEAVLKDAGYEHDEESTRVATGSEGWTLETHYFDKGAGDDESDTISIAYSETETAKVMIVGRDWKIPESAKLSELTLKQALLDKYGSPLTSNSEERAYDRQGNNLTDSRERRRACKSRSLQEIQFEWLQKGQTYRSTINLYCGPLTNMRIGTKPNTGLASNLLQWIADPDEIWDNFWRTWSIGEHQTLAALYQSVAGAVGEAPKL
;
A
#
# COMPACT_ATOMS: atom_id res chain seq x y z
N MET A 1 -38.27 59.31 -37.58
CA MET A 1 -38.84 58.13 -36.88
C MET A 1 -37.79 57.03 -36.96
N GLN A 2 -36.92 56.96 -35.96
CA GLN A 2 -37.01 56.15 -34.73
C GLN A 2 -36.34 54.78 -34.94
N THR A 3 -35.06 54.69 -34.51
CA THR A 3 -34.57 53.88 -33.36
C THR A 3 -34.51 52.37 -33.70
N THR A 4 -33.39 51.67 -33.57
CA THR A 4 -32.69 51.44 -32.28
C THR A 4 -31.28 50.87 -32.54
N MET A 5 -30.29 51.45 -31.87
CA MET A 5 -28.95 50.89 -31.66
C MET A 5 -29.03 49.63 -30.79
N ARG A 6 -28.30 48.57 -31.14
CA ARG A 6 -27.90 47.53 -30.19
C ARG A 6 -26.39 47.55 -30.01
N THR A 7 -26.01 48.07 -28.86
CA THR A 7 -24.70 47.94 -28.21
C THR A 7 -24.36 46.45 -28.08
N THR A 8 -23.22 46.02 -28.60
CA THR A 8 -22.60 44.76 -28.17
C THR A 8 -21.24 45.10 -27.61
N VAL A 9 -21.14 44.92 -26.30
CA VAL A 9 -19.98 45.18 -25.45
C VAL A 9 -18.91 44.12 -25.75
N CYS A 10 -17.67 44.57 -25.93
CA CYS A 10 -16.48 43.74 -25.95
C CYS A 10 -16.36 42.95 -24.64
N ALA A 11 -16.32 41.62 -24.72
CA ALA A 11 -15.79 40.77 -23.65
C ALA A 11 -14.49 40.14 -24.16
N PHE A 12 -13.36 40.74 -23.78
CA PHE A 12 -12.05 40.10 -23.83
C PHE A 12 -12.05 38.93 -22.83
N ALA A 13 -12.27 37.71 -23.30
CA ALA A 13 -11.95 36.52 -22.54
C ALA A 13 -10.46 36.22 -22.75
N ALA A 14 -9.63 36.77 -21.89
CA ALA A 14 -8.26 36.30 -21.72
C ALA A 14 -8.33 34.86 -21.19
N TYR A 15 -8.21 33.88 -22.09
CA TYR A 15 -7.85 32.51 -21.73
C TYR A 15 -6.40 32.55 -21.23
N LEU A 16 -6.24 32.89 -19.95
CA LEU A 16 -5.11 32.45 -19.16
C LEU A 16 -5.22 30.94 -19.08
N ILE A 17 -4.55 30.28 -20.02
CA ILE A 17 -4.15 28.89 -19.89
C ILE A 17 -3.22 28.88 -18.68
N CYS A 18 -3.79 28.69 -17.48
CA CYS A 18 -3.07 28.06 -16.39
C CYS A 18 -2.76 26.65 -16.89
N GLY A 19 -1.64 26.54 -17.60
CA GLY A 19 -0.92 25.29 -17.72
C GLY A 19 -0.46 24.94 -16.32
N VAL A 20 -1.35 24.32 -15.54
CA VAL A 20 -0.92 23.52 -14.41
C VAL A 20 -0.08 22.43 -15.04
N SER A 21 1.24 22.55 -14.87
CA SER A 21 2.20 21.52 -15.21
C SER A 21 1.85 20.27 -14.39
N ALA A 22 0.89 19.48 -14.87
CA ALA A 22 0.43 18.24 -14.27
C ALA A 22 1.50 17.13 -14.30
N HIS A 23 2.70 17.43 -14.81
CA HIS A 23 3.80 16.47 -14.99
C HIS A 23 4.80 16.46 -13.82
N ALA A 24 4.67 17.35 -12.82
CA ALA A 24 5.46 17.31 -11.59
C ALA A 24 4.82 16.46 -10.47
N GLN A 25 3.68 15.81 -10.71
CA GLN A 25 2.89 15.18 -9.66
C GLN A 25 3.27 13.69 -9.46
N ASN A 26 3.79 13.40 -8.27
CA ASN A 26 3.97 12.07 -7.65
C ASN A 26 5.20 11.22 -8.06
N ALA A 27 6.39 11.78 -7.85
CA ALA A 27 7.63 11.00 -7.68
C ALA A 27 7.84 10.48 -6.24
N GLY A 28 6.83 10.62 -5.37
CA GLY A 28 6.82 10.07 -4.01
C GLY A 28 6.94 8.55 -4.03
N GLY A 29 7.83 7.99 -3.20
CA GLY A 29 8.15 6.58 -3.20
C GLY A 29 9.59 6.26 -2.81
N VAL A 30 9.87 4.97 -2.68
CA VAL A 30 11.21 4.39 -2.67
C VAL A 30 11.43 3.71 -4.01
N TRP A 31 12.46 4.15 -4.73
CA TRP A 31 12.77 3.73 -6.08
C TRP A 31 14.18 3.17 -6.15
N PHE A 32 14.35 2.10 -6.91
CA PHE A 32 15.61 1.37 -7.02
C PHE A 32 16.01 1.21 -8.47
N GLY A 33 17.30 1.27 -8.76
CA GLY A 33 17.79 0.98 -10.10
C GLY A 33 19.29 1.13 -10.18
N GLY A 34 19.77 1.45 -11.38
CA GLY A 34 21.18 1.68 -11.63
C GLY A 34 21.69 0.95 -12.86
N TYR A 35 22.98 0.67 -12.87
CA TYR A 35 23.70 0.18 -14.03
C TYR A 35 24.67 -0.94 -13.66
N LYS A 36 24.83 -1.93 -14.53
CA LYS A 36 25.81 -3.00 -14.34
C LYS A 36 26.47 -3.37 -15.67
N GLN A 37 27.79 -3.38 -15.70
CA GLN A 37 28.60 -3.82 -16.83
C GLN A 37 29.78 -4.64 -16.32
N GLY A 38 29.78 -5.95 -16.59
CA GLY A 38 30.84 -6.84 -16.12
C GLY A 38 30.92 -6.86 -14.57
N ARG A 39 32.06 -6.42 -14.04
CA ARG A 39 32.29 -6.29 -12.58
C ARG A 39 31.87 -4.93 -12.02
N ASP A 40 31.54 -3.99 -12.90
CA ASP A 40 31.27 -2.62 -12.54
C ASP A 40 29.77 -2.45 -12.34
N SER A 41 29.38 -1.79 -11.25
CA SER A 41 27.97 -1.56 -10.93
C SER A 41 27.77 -0.24 -10.21
N ILE A 42 26.64 0.40 -10.51
CA ILE A 42 26.11 1.55 -9.79
C ILE A 42 24.72 1.15 -9.34
N ASN A 43 24.46 1.17 -8.04
CA ASN A 43 23.13 0.98 -7.50
C ASN A 43 22.62 2.33 -7.02
N LEU A 44 21.39 2.65 -7.38
CA LEU A 44 20.72 3.88 -7.01
C LEU A 44 19.50 3.53 -6.16
N GLN A 45 19.38 4.17 -5.00
CA GLN A 45 18.18 4.15 -4.19
C GLN A 45 17.72 5.58 -3.95
N LEU A 46 16.55 5.91 -4.49
CA LEU A 46 15.94 7.23 -4.39
C LEU A 46 14.72 7.14 -3.47
N THR A 47 14.68 7.93 -2.42
CA THR A 47 13.54 8.03 -1.50
C THR A 47 12.99 9.45 -1.55
N ASN A 48 11.72 9.62 -1.92
CA ASN A 48 11.03 10.91 -1.94
C ASN A 48 9.78 10.81 -1.07
N ILE A 49 9.71 11.62 -0.01
CA ILE A 49 8.55 11.68 0.89
C ILE A 49 8.28 13.14 1.23
N GLU A 50 7.08 13.62 0.91
CA GLU A 50 6.51 14.90 1.38
C GLU A 50 7.52 16.04 1.60
N GLY A 51 7.99 16.67 0.53
CA GLY A 51 8.86 17.85 0.64
C GLY A 51 10.37 17.56 0.71
N VAL A 52 10.79 16.34 1.02
CA VAL A 52 12.21 15.99 1.16
C VAL A 52 12.56 14.69 0.42
N GLY A 53 13.82 14.57 0.03
CA GLY A 53 14.30 13.35 -0.60
C GLY A 53 15.74 13.00 -0.26
N ARG A 54 16.08 11.75 -0.53
CA ARG A 54 17.40 11.14 -0.35
C ARG A 54 17.75 10.32 -1.58
N LEU A 55 18.97 10.49 -2.08
CA LEU A 55 19.55 9.64 -3.13
C LEU A 55 20.79 8.96 -2.56
N GLU A 56 20.78 7.63 -2.50
CA GLU A 56 21.94 6.80 -2.20
C GLU A 56 22.52 6.23 -3.49
N VAL A 57 23.85 6.31 -3.63
CA VAL A 57 24.60 5.85 -4.79
C VAL A 57 25.73 4.94 -4.33
N ASP A 58 25.65 3.66 -4.68
CA ASP A 58 26.69 2.67 -4.40
C ASP A 58 27.43 2.29 -5.70
N LEU A 59 28.68 2.72 -5.81
CA LEU A 59 29.60 2.49 -6.92
C LEU A 59 30.54 1.32 -6.60
N LYS A 60 30.70 0.37 -7.53
CA LYS A 60 31.67 -0.73 -7.46
C LYS A 60 32.35 -0.91 -8.81
N GLY A 61 33.66 -1.08 -8.83
CA GLY A 61 34.47 -1.30 -10.05
C GLY A 61 34.63 -0.09 -10.96
N TRP A 62 34.02 1.06 -10.64
CA TRP A 62 34.00 2.23 -11.50
C TRP A 62 35.28 3.06 -11.38
N GLU A 63 36.21 2.92 -12.32
CA GLU A 63 37.43 3.74 -12.36
C GLU A 63 37.11 5.23 -12.65
N PRO A 64 37.81 6.19 -11.99
CA PRO A 64 38.89 6.03 -11.01
C PRO A 64 38.41 5.86 -9.55
N ILE A 65 37.10 5.79 -9.31
CA ILE A 65 36.49 5.75 -7.97
C ILE A 65 36.78 4.41 -7.27
N GLY A 66 36.73 3.31 -8.02
CA GLY A 66 36.87 1.93 -7.52
C GLY A 66 35.66 1.51 -6.69
N TYR A 67 35.50 2.08 -5.50
CA TYR A 67 34.36 1.85 -4.61
C TYR A 67 33.91 3.16 -3.97
N GLY A 68 32.61 3.44 -4.03
CA GLY A 68 32.02 4.65 -3.46
C GLY A 68 30.64 4.39 -2.88
N ARG A 69 30.35 4.92 -1.70
CA ARG A 69 29.00 4.97 -1.12
C ARG A 69 28.66 6.42 -0.78
N CYS A 70 27.71 6.97 -1.52
CA CYS A 70 27.31 8.37 -1.42
C CYS A 70 25.87 8.47 -0.96
N GLN A 71 25.58 9.45 -0.10
CA GLN A 71 24.21 9.79 0.26
C GLN A 71 24.02 11.29 0.10
N TYR A 72 23.00 11.64 -0.67
CA TYR A 72 22.62 13.01 -0.96
C TYR A 72 21.24 13.27 -0.40
N VAL A 73 21.02 14.48 0.11
CA VAL A 73 19.70 14.95 0.56
C VAL A 73 19.33 16.24 -0.14
N TYR A 74 18.04 16.43 -0.39
CA TYR A 74 17.54 17.54 -1.19
C TYR A 74 16.07 17.84 -0.88
N GLN A 75 15.59 18.99 -1.37
CA GLN A 75 14.17 19.34 -1.34
C GLN A 75 13.42 18.74 -2.54
N TYR A 76 12.25 18.18 -2.25
CA TYR A 76 11.26 17.64 -3.19
C TYR A 76 10.01 18.54 -3.08
N PRO A 77 9.16 18.78 -4.10
CA PRO A 77 8.96 18.05 -5.36
C PRO A 77 9.52 18.73 -6.61
N ASN A 78 10.58 19.55 -6.51
CA ASN A 78 11.11 20.20 -7.71
C ASN A 78 11.61 19.14 -8.71
N PRO A 79 11.08 19.09 -9.96
CA PRO A 79 11.54 18.15 -10.97
C PRO A 79 13.00 18.36 -11.36
N ALA A 80 13.56 19.56 -11.13
CA ALA A 80 15.00 19.83 -11.19
C ALA A 80 15.54 20.01 -9.77
N VAL A 81 16.44 19.13 -9.36
CA VAL A 81 17.03 19.15 -8.03
C VAL A 81 18.42 19.78 -8.12
N ASP A 82 18.48 21.09 -7.85
CA ASP A 82 19.71 21.89 -7.95
C ASP A 82 20.37 22.15 -6.59
N ASP A 83 19.63 22.03 -5.48
CA ASP A 83 20.11 22.19 -4.10
C ASP A 83 20.25 20.82 -3.43
N VAL A 84 21.30 20.09 -3.83
CA VAL A 84 21.63 18.75 -3.35
C VAL A 84 22.81 18.84 -2.40
N HIS A 85 22.64 18.35 -1.18
CA HIS A 85 23.69 18.33 -0.17
C HIS A 85 24.25 16.91 0.00
N LEU A 86 25.56 16.77 -0.10
CA LEU A 86 26.26 15.54 0.21
C LEU A 86 26.32 15.33 1.73
N ASN A 87 25.86 14.17 2.21
CA ASN A 87 26.06 13.78 3.60
C ASN A 87 27.51 13.34 3.82
N GLY A 88 28.32 14.25 4.36
CA GLY A 88 29.73 14.03 4.68
C GLY A 88 30.00 13.00 5.80
N SER A 89 28.98 12.43 6.43
CA SER A 89 29.12 11.36 7.44
C SER A 89 28.80 9.97 6.91
N TYR A 90 28.30 9.85 5.68
CA TYR A 90 27.84 8.59 5.11
C TYR A 90 28.89 7.94 4.21
N GLY A 91 29.23 6.68 4.48
CA GLY A 91 29.99 5.85 3.55
C GLY A 91 31.39 6.40 3.25
N THR A 92 31.63 6.74 1.99
CA THR A 92 32.93 7.25 1.50
C THR A 92 32.74 8.61 0.81
N PRO A 93 32.42 9.67 1.57
CA PRO A 93 32.01 10.96 1.02
C PRO A 93 33.13 11.65 0.24
N ASP A 94 34.40 11.33 0.53
CA ASP A 94 35.58 11.80 -0.22
C ASP A 94 35.62 11.29 -1.67
N LYS A 95 34.88 10.20 -1.96
CA LYS A 95 34.72 9.62 -3.29
C LYS A 95 33.50 10.14 -4.03
N CYS A 96 32.71 10.98 -3.38
CA CYS A 96 31.42 11.42 -3.88
C CYS A 96 31.53 12.81 -4.52
N PRO A 97 30.90 13.01 -5.68
CA PRO A 97 30.77 14.35 -6.27
C PRO A 97 30.14 15.32 -5.27
N SER A 98 30.80 16.44 -5.01
CA SER A 98 30.30 17.48 -4.11
C SER A 98 29.21 18.35 -4.74
N ALA A 99 29.22 18.45 -6.08
CA ALA A 99 28.17 19.08 -6.87
C ALA A 99 27.46 18.00 -7.69
N LEU A 100 26.17 17.80 -7.39
CA LEU A 100 25.28 16.89 -8.08
C LEU A 100 23.96 17.63 -8.32
N SER A 101 23.44 17.58 -9.54
CA SER A 101 22.05 17.91 -9.80
C SER A 101 21.43 16.85 -10.70
N PHE A 102 20.11 16.72 -10.64
CA PHE A 102 19.39 15.74 -11.44
C PHE A 102 17.93 16.12 -11.63
N GLN A 103 17.32 15.51 -12.63
CA GLN A 103 15.91 15.62 -12.94
C GLN A 103 15.22 14.28 -12.81
N MET A 104 13.97 14.30 -12.35
CA MET A 104 13.15 13.12 -12.19
C MET A 104 11.91 13.22 -13.07
N GLU A 105 11.65 12.18 -13.84
CA GLU A 105 10.47 12.05 -14.68
C GLU A 105 9.84 10.68 -14.47
N ARG A 106 8.54 10.64 -14.18
CA ARG A 106 7.82 9.37 -14.08
C ARG A 106 7.61 8.81 -15.49
N ALA A 107 8.27 7.69 -15.81
CA ALA A 107 8.21 7.04 -17.12
C ALA A 107 7.03 6.04 -17.23
N GLY A 108 6.42 5.65 -16.11
CA GLY A 108 5.31 4.70 -16.06
C GLY A 108 4.72 4.51 -14.66
N PRO A 109 3.79 3.54 -14.48
CA PRO A 109 3.17 3.25 -13.18
C PRO A 109 4.16 3.00 -12.05
N ASP A 110 5.18 2.19 -12.32
CA ASP A 110 6.19 1.73 -11.36
C ASP A 110 7.61 2.04 -11.87
N SER A 111 7.77 3.01 -12.78
CA SER A 111 9.05 3.35 -13.39
C SER A 111 9.29 4.85 -13.42
N MET A 112 10.54 5.23 -13.16
CA MET A 112 11.02 6.61 -13.14
C MET A 112 12.33 6.70 -13.90
N LYS A 113 12.48 7.75 -14.70
CA LYS A 113 13.73 8.15 -15.31
C LYS A 113 14.39 9.23 -14.44
N VAL A 114 15.66 9.06 -14.15
CA VAL A 114 16.50 10.07 -13.52
C VAL A 114 17.56 10.50 -14.53
N THR A 115 17.66 11.80 -14.80
CA THR A 115 18.66 12.38 -15.68
C THR A 115 19.59 13.23 -14.85
N PHE A 116 20.88 12.94 -14.86
CA PHE A 116 21.85 13.65 -14.03
C PHE A 116 22.55 14.77 -14.80
N THR A 117 22.79 15.87 -14.12
CA THR A 117 23.51 17.03 -14.62
C THR A 117 24.73 17.28 -13.73
N GLY A 118 25.88 16.73 -14.14
CA GLY A 118 27.15 16.89 -13.45
C GLY A 118 27.39 15.88 -12.31
N GLY A 119 28.68 15.71 -11.98
CA GLY A 119 29.13 14.93 -10.82
C GLY A 119 29.15 13.41 -11.02
N THR A 120 28.11 12.79 -11.55
CA THR A 120 28.00 11.32 -11.64
C THR A 120 28.56 10.73 -12.94
N PRO A 121 29.07 9.48 -12.93
CA PRO A 121 29.42 8.74 -14.15
C PRO A 121 28.21 8.31 -14.99
N LEU A 122 26.98 8.44 -14.49
CA LEU A 122 25.74 8.14 -15.22
C LEU A 122 25.10 9.41 -15.77
N ALA A 123 24.81 9.45 -17.07
CA ALA A 123 23.99 10.52 -17.64
C ALA A 123 22.49 10.32 -17.32
N GLU A 124 22.02 9.07 -17.32
CA GLU A 124 20.64 8.73 -17.02
C GLU A 124 20.54 7.35 -16.35
N ALA A 125 19.45 7.13 -15.62
CA ALA A 125 19.11 5.84 -15.05
C ALA A 125 17.59 5.63 -15.03
N GLU A 126 17.16 4.39 -15.26
CA GLU A 126 15.79 3.96 -14.99
C GLU A 126 15.73 3.34 -13.59
N LEU A 127 14.78 3.81 -12.80
CA LEU A 127 14.45 3.30 -11.48
C LEU A 127 13.07 2.65 -11.52
N VAL A 128 12.88 1.61 -10.71
CA VAL A 128 11.61 0.94 -10.48
C VAL A 128 11.12 1.20 -9.07
N ALA A 129 9.81 1.36 -8.90
CA ALA A 129 9.20 1.58 -7.59
C ALA A 129 9.29 0.29 -6.75
N GLY A 130 9.92 0.37 -5.58
CA GLY A 130 9.76 -0.63 -4.51
C GLY A 130 8.59 -0.29 -3.60
N LEU A 131 8.43 0.99 -3.26
CA LEU A 131 7.27 1.52 -2.51
C LEU A 131 6.81 2.82 -3.15
N ARG A 132 5.51 3.10 -3.13
CA ARG A 132 4.92 4.38 -3.57
C ARG A 132 3.48 4.49 -3.06
N PRO A 133 2.86 5.69 -3.06
CA PRO A 133 1.44 5.81 -2.77
C PRO A 133 0.59 5.02 -3.77
N LEU A 134 -0.57 4.53 -3.30
CA LEU A 134 -1.64 4.04 -4.16
C LEU A 134 -2.17 5.21 -5.00
N ARG A 135 -2.40 4.96 -6.29
CA ARG A 135 -3.04 5.94 -7.19
C ARG A 135 -4.42 5.46 -7.54
N ASP A 136 -5.30 6.39 -7.89
CA ASP A 136 -6.67 6.04 -8.26
C ASP A 136 -6.71 5.17 -9.52
N GLU A 137 -5.80 5.36 -10.48
CA GLU A 137 -5.71 4.50 -11.67
C GLU A 137 -5.20 3.09 -11.37
N ASP A 138 -4.50 2.90 -10.23
CA ASP A 138 -4.07 1.57 -9.84
C ASP A 138 -5.25 0.77 -9.31
N ARG A 139 -6.26 1.41 -8.70
CA ARG A 139 -7.34 0.77 -7.93
C ARG A 139 -8.00 -0.38 -8.70
N ARG A 140 -8.22 -1.48 -7.99
CA ARG A 140 -8.92 -2.65 -8.51
C ARG A 140 -10.37 -2.32 -8.80
N VAL A 141 -11.02 -3.16 -9.59
CA VAL A 141 -12.48 -3.11 -9.69
C VAL A 141 -13.13 -3.63 -8.41
N THR A 142 -14.29 -3.05 -8.05
CA THR A 142 -15.14 -3.55 -6.97
C THR A 142 -15.73 -4.92 -7.35
N ILE A 143 -15.86 -5.81 -6.37
CA ILE A 143 -16.43 -7.15 -6.55
C ILE A 143 -17.71 -7.19 -5.69
N ASP A 144 -18.88 -7.20 -6.34
CA ASP A 144 -20.15 -6.91 -5.66
C ASP A 144 -20.57 -7.96 -4.62
N ASN A 145 -20.20 -9.23 -4.81
CA ASN A 145 -20.54 -10.36 -3.94
C ASN A 145 -19.42 -10.75 -2.96
N LEU A 146 -18.32 -9.99 -2.93
CA LEU A 146 -17.22 -10.24 -2.02
C LEU A 146 -17.44 -9.48 -0.71
N ASP A 147 -18.32 -10.03 0.12
CA ASP A 147 -18.71 -9.47 1.41
C ASP A 147 -18.84 -10.55 2.50
N ILE A 148 -18.83 -10.16 3.76
CA ILE A 148 -19.24 -10.99 4.90
C ILE A 148 -20.45 -10.31 5.55
N LEU A 149 -21.62 -10.94 5.50
CA LEU A 149 -22.88 -10.39 6.04
C LEU A 149 -23.22 -8.97 5.53
N GLY A 150 -22.91 -8.68 4.27
CA GLY A 150 -23.10 -7.36 3.67
C GLY A 150 -21.94 -6.39 3.89
N ILE A 151 -20.97 -6.73 4.74
CA ILE A 151 -19.78 -5.90 4.97
C ILE A 151 -18.74 -6.19 3.89
N LYS A 152 -18.34 -5.13 3.18
CA LYS A 152 -17.32 -5.14 2.12
C LYS A 152 -16.11 -4.33 2.55
N THR A 153 -14.96 -4.66 1.97
CA THR A 153 -13.79 -3.78 2.06
C THR A 153 -14.08 -2.45 1.35
N GLY A 154 -13.48 -1.37 1.85
CA GLY A 154 -13.73 0.00 1.40
C GLY A 154 -15.00 0.66 1.98
N MET A 155 -15.86 -0.07 2.70
CA MET A 155 -17.00 0.53 3.42
C MET A 155 -16.52 1.46 4.54
N SER A 156 -17.29 2.51 4.83
CA SER A 156 -17.00 3.39 5.96
C SER A 156 -17.32 2.72 7.29
N ARG A 157 -16.65 3.14 8.37
CA ARG A 157 -16.96 2.67 9.74
C ARG A 157 -18.46 2.84 10.09
N ALA A 158 -19.05 3.98 9.74
CA ALA A 158 -20.46 4.25 10.05
C ALA A 158 -21.42 3.28 9.34
N ASP A 159 -21.17 2.96 8.06
CA ASP A 159 -22.02 2.02 7.31
C ASP A 159 -21.93 0.60 7.88
N VAL A 160 -20.73 0.21 8.29
CA VAL A 160 -20.48 -1.10 8.90
C VAL A 160 -21.18 -1.26 10.24
N GLU A 161 -21.05 -0.26 11.12
CA GLU A 161 -21.71 -0.26 12.42
C GLU A 161 -23.23 -0.30 12.26
N ALA A 162 -23.79 0.37 11.26
CA ALA A 162 -25.21 0.28 10.94
C ALA A 162 -25.62 -1.14 10.52
N VAL A 163 -24.88 -1.77 9.59
CA VAL A 163 -25.15 -3.15 9.15
C VAL A 163 -25.10 -4.14 10.31
N LEU A 164 -24.08 -4.03 11.17
CA LEU A 164 -23.89 -4.93 12.30
C LEU A 164 -24.96 -4.76 13.37
N LYS A 165 -25.31 -3.52 13.69
CA LYS A 165 -26.39 -3.21 14.62
C LYS A 165 -27.73 -3.77 14.13
N ASP A 166 -28.06 -3.58 12.86
CA ASP A 166 -29.30 -4.12 12.26
C ASP A 166 -29.31 -5.65 12.26
N ALA A 167 -28.14 -6.28 12.14
CA ALA A 167 -27.96 -7.73 12.27
C ALA A 167 -27.93 -8.23 13.72
N GLY A 168 -27.96 -7.34 14.72
CA GLY A 168 -27.97 -7.65 16.15
C GLY A 168 -26.61 -8.06 16.72
N TYR A 169 -25.52 -7.56 16.15
CA TYR A 169 -24.19 -7.64 16.73
C TYR A 169 -23.92 -6.44 17.63
N GLU A 170 -23.19 -6.67 18.73
CA GLU A 170 -22.78 -5.65 19.68
C GLU A 170 -21.27 -5.47 19.65
N HIS A 171 -20.80 -4.22 19.73
CA HIS A 171 -19.37 -3.93 19.75
C HIS A 171 -18.75 -4.36 21.09
N ASP A 172 -17.74 -5.22 21.03
CA ASP A 172 -16.93 -5.61 22.18
C ASP A 172 -15.68 -4.72 22.25
N GLU A 173 -15.83 -3.57 22.90
CA GLU A 173 -14.75 -2.60 23.09
C GLU A 173 -13.55 -3.19 23.82
N GLU A 174 -13.78 -4.06 24.81
CA GLU A 174 -12.73 -4.70 25.61
C GLU A 174 -11.87 -5.67 24.78
N SER A 175 -12.43 -6.20 23.69
CA SER A 175 -11.72 -7.07 22.76
C SER A 175 -10.98 -6.33 21.66
N THR A 176 -11.10 -5.01 21.50
CA THR A 176 -10.36 -4.26 20.45
C THR A 176 -8.85 -4.47 20.61
N ARG A 177 -8.15 -4.79 19.51
CA ARG A 177 -6.71 -5.07 19.53
C ARG A 177 -5.98 -4.28 18.46
N VAL A 178 -4.78 -3.82 18.79
CA VAL A 178 -3.84 -3.23 17.83
C VAL A 178 -2.72 -4.24 17.56
N ALA A 179 -2.50 -4.56 16.30
CA ALA A 179 -1.35 -5.34 15.84
C ALA A 179 -0.35 -4.41 15.15
N THR A 180 0.95 -4.68 15.32
CA THR A 180 2.03 -3.94 14.65
C THR A 180 2.62 -4.83 13.56
N GLY A 181 2.57 -4.35 12.31
CA GLY A 181 3.21 -5.00 11.16
C GLY A 181 4.74 -4.88 11.19
N SER A 182 5.42 -5.63 10.32
CA SER A 182 6.88 -5.79 10.30
C SER A 182 7.68 -4.53 9.90
N GLU A 183 7.03 -3.39 9.71
CA GLU A 183 7.65 -2.14 9.24
C GLU A 183 7.19 -0.93 10.07
N GLY A 184 6.69 -1.19 11.27
CA GLY A 184 6.29 -0.15 12.22
C GLY A 184 4.88 0.43 11.99
N TRP A 185 4.15 -0.03 10.98
CA TRP A 185 2.75 0.34 10.78
C TRP A 185 1.80 -0.50 11.64
N THR A 186 0.64 0.07 12.00
CA THR A 186 -0.34 -0.55 12.91
C THR A 186 -1.66 -0.87 12.22
N LEU A 187 -2.34 -1.87 12.76
CA LEU A 187 -3.66 -2.30 12.33
C LEU A 187 -4.53 -2.54 13.58
N GLU A 188 -5.53 -1.70 13.76
CA GLU A 188 -6.54 -1.84 14.82
C GLU A 188 -7.69 -2.71 14.34
N THR A 189 -8.02 -3.75 15.12
CA THR A 189 -9.12 -4.68 14.87
C THR A 189 -10.19 -4.50 15.94
N HIS A 190 -11.40 -4.21 15.49
CA HIS A 190 -12.61 -4.12 16.31
C HIS A 190 -13.38 -5.44 16.24
N TYR A 191 -14.03 -5.82 17.34
CA TYR A 191 -14.79 -7.05 17.45
C TYR A 191 -16.25 -6.76 17.73
N PHE A 192 -17.12 -7.47 17.03
CA PHE A 192 -18.55 -7.38 17.19
C PHE A 192 -19.12 -8.77 17.39
N ASP A 193 -19.80 -9.00 18.50
CA ASP A 193 -20.22 -10.34 18.92
C ASP A 193 -21.75 -10.45 18.88
N LYS A 194 -22.22 -11.67 18.59
CA LYS A 194 -23.61 -12.08 18.66
C LYS A 194 -23.71 -13.49 19.24
N GLY A 195 -24.70 -13.72 20.10
CA GLY A 195 -24.90 -14.98 20.80
C GLY A 195 -24.39 -14.95 22.24
N ALA A 196 -24.76 -15.95 23.04
CA ALA A 196 -24.41 -16.02 24.46
C ALA A 196 -23.39 -17.15 24.70
N GLY A 197 -22.25 -16.81 25.32
CA GLY A 197 -21.25 -17.79 25.77
C GLY A 197 -20.28 -18.25 24.68
N ASP A 198 -19.24 -18.98 25.12
CA ASP A 198 -18.12 -19.36 24.26
C ASP A 198 -18.46 -20.43 23.21
N ASP A 199 -19.57 -21.16 23.32
CA ASP A 199 -19.85 -22.32 22.45
C ASP A 199 -20.78 -22.02 21.27
N GLU A 200 -21.48 -20.88 21.28
CA GLU A 200 -22.45 -20.47 20.24
C GLU A 200 -22.23 -19.02 19.75
N SER A 201 -20.99 -18.52 19.86
CA SER A 201 -20.63 -17.16 19.46
C SER A 201 -20.48 -17.00 17.95
N ASP A 202 -20.99 -15.89 17.42
CA ASP A 202 -20.69 -15.39 16.07
C ASP A 202 -19.98 -14.04 16.23
N THR A 203 -18.71 -14.00 15.85
CA THR A 203 -17.85 -12.83 16.01
C THR A 203 -17.48 -12.28 14.64
N ILE A 204 -17.69 -10.98 14.44
CA ILE A 204 -17.17 -10.22 13.31
C ILE A 204 -15.96 -9.41 13.76
N SER A 205 -14.86 -9.53 13.03
CA SER A 205 -13.63 -8.78 13.27
C SER A 205 -13.38 -7.83 12.12
N ILE A 206 -13.11 -6.56 12.40
CA ILE A 206 -12.98 -5.53 11.36
C ILE A 206 -11.74 -4.69 11.61
N ALA A 207 -10.88 -4.62 10.60
CA ALA A 207 -9.75 -3.71 10.58
C ALA A 207 -10.07 -2.49 9.72
N TYR A 208 -9.93 -1.30 10.30
CA TYR A 208 -10.12 -0.04 9.58
C TYR A 208 -8.80 0.65 9.26
N SER A 209 -8.77 1.43 8.18
CA SER A 209 -7.66 2.34 7.91
C SER A 209 -7.60 3.47 8.95
N GLU A 210 -6.39 3.90 9.30
CA GLU A 210 -6.11 5.02 10.20
C GLU A 210 -6.24 6.37 9.48
N THR A 211 -7.41 6.66 8.93
CA THR A 211 -7.69 7.90 8.18
C THR A 211 -8.92 8.61 8.72
N GLU A 212 -9.05 9.91 8.43
CA GLU A 212 -10.27 10.68 8.76
C GLU A 212 -11.53 10.06 8.14
N THR A 213 -11.37 9.31 7.05
CA THR A 213 -12.42 8.53 6.39
C THR A 213 -12.10 7.05 6.49
N ALA A 214 -12.03 6.54 7.74
CA ALA A 214 -11.71 5.16 8.05
C ALA A 214 -12.53 4.16 7.21
N LYS A 215 -11.82 3.32 6.45
CA LYS A 215 -12.39 2.31 5.54
C LYS A 215 -12.03 0.91 6.00
N VAL A 216 -12.92 -0.04 5.75
CA VAL A 216 -12.66 -1.47 6.01
C VAL A 216 -11.52 -1.97 5.12
N MET A 217 -10.43 -2.41 5.73
CA MET A 217 -9.31 -3.07 5.04
C MET A 217 -9.48 -4.59 5.08
N ILE A 218 -9.91 -5.11 6.23
CA ILE A 218 -10.08 -6.54 6.49
C ILE A 218 -11.41 -6.72 7.23
N VAL A 219 -12.18 -7.71 6.80
CA VAL A 219 -13.34 -8.21 7.54
C VAL A 219 -13.20 -9.70 7.75
N GLY A 220 -13.43 -10.15 8.97
CA GLY A 220 -13.40 -11.55 9.38
C GLY A 220 -14.69 -11.96 10.08
N ARG A 221 -15.02 -13.25 10.01
CA ARG A 221 -16.09 -13.89 10.75
C ARG A 221 -15.59 -15.19 11.37
N ASP A 222 -15.78 -15.32 12.68
CA ASP A 222 -15.65 -16.58 13.41
C ASP A 222 -17.03 -16.97 13.93
N TRP A 223 -17.67 -17.91 13.26
CA TRP A 223 -18.98 -18.41 13.65
C TRP A 223 -18.87 -19.82 14.21
N LYS A 224 -19.10 -19.96 15.52
CA LYS A 224 -19.32 -21.24 16.18
C LYS A 224 -20.76 -21.66 15.92
N ILE A 225 -20.93 -22.69 15.09
CA ILE A 225 -22.23 -23.09 14.58
C ILE A 225 -22.90 -23.94 15.67
N PRO A 226 -24.04 -23.51 16.22
CA PRO A 226 -24.71 -24.27 17.27
C PRO A 226 -25.24 -25.59 16.71
N GLU A 227 -25.20 -26.66 17.50
CA GLU A 227 -25.70 -27.98 17.07
C GLU A 227 -27.17 -27.94 16.64
N SER A 228 -27.95 -27.04 17.26
CA SER A 228 -29.35 -26.81 16.95
C SER A 228 -29.58 -26.37 15.50
N ALA A 229 -28.59 -25.75 14.85
CA ALA A 229 -28.67 -25.36 13.44
C ALA A 229 -28.73 -26.57 12.49
N LYS A 230 -28.25 -27.75 12.94
CA LYS A 230 -28.20 -29.00 12.16
C LYS A 230 -27.63 -28.80 10.74
N LEU A 231 -26.68 -27.88 10.59
CA LEU A 231 -26.10 -27.50 9.31
C LEU A 231 -25.05 -28.53 8.90
N SER A 232 -25.24 -29.16 7.74
CA SER A 232 -24.24 -30.08 7.19
C SER A 232 -23.05 -29.33 6.59
N GLU A 233 -21.86 -29.93 6.63
CA GLU A 233 -20.67 -29.40 5.94
C GLU A 233 -20.95 -29.14 4.45
N LEU A 234 -21.63 -30.08 3.78
CA LEU A 234 -21.91 -29.99 2.34
C LEU A 234 -22.84 -28.82 2.01
N THR A 235 -23.86 -28.58 2.84
CA THR A 235 -24.76 -27.44 2.68
C THR A 235 -24.01 -26.12 2.84
N LEU A 236 -23.16 -26.00 3.87
CA LEU A 236 -22.37 -24.81 4.10
C LEU A 236 -21.36 -24.57 2.96
N LYS A 237 -20.67 -25.62 2.52
CA LYS A 237 -19.75 -25.58 1.39
C LYS A 237 -20.47 -25.13 0.11
N GLN A 238 -21.66 -25.65 -0.17
CA GLN A 238 -22.45 -25.23 -1.32
C GLN A 238 -22.86 -23.76 -1.24
N ALA A 239 -23.29 -23.28 -0.07
CA ALA A 239 -23.64 -21.87 0.10
C ALA A 239 -22.44 -20.94 -0.14
N LEU A 240 -21.24 -21.32 0.31
CA LEU A 240 -20.01 -20.57 0.03
C LEU A 240 -19.62 -20.63 -1.45
N LEU A 241 -19.81 -21.78 -2.11
CA LEU A 241 -19.62 -21.92 -3.56
C LEU A 241 -20.57 -21.02 -4.35
N ASP A 242 -21.85 -20.99 -3.97
CA ASP A 242 -22.86 -20.18 -4.63
C ASP A 242 -22.56 -18.68 -4.46
N LYS A 243 -22.03 -18.29 -3.29
CA LYS A 243 -21.67 -16.90 -3.01
C LYS A 243 -20.38 -16.46 -3.69
N TYR A 244 -19.29 -17.20 -3.52
CA TYR A 244 -17.94 -16.76 -3.89
C TYR A 244 -17.40 -17.41 -5.17
N GLY A 245 -18.14 -18.35 -5.77
CA GLY A 245 -17.79 -19.04 -7.01
C GLY A 245 -17.05 -20.37 -6.79
N SER A 246 -16.77 -21.08 -7.89
CA SER A 246 -15.98 -22.33 -7.89
C SER A 246 -14.49 -22.08 -8.10
N PRO A 247 -13.62 -23.05 -7.73
CA PRO A 247 -13.91 -24.28 -6.96
C PRO A 247 -13.78 -24.05 -5.45
N LEU A 248 -14.49 -24.81 -4.60
CA LEU A 248 -14.11 -25.05 -3.19
C LEU A 248 -13.53 -26.46 -3.11
N THR A 249 -12.21 -26.59 -3.21
CA THR A 249 -11.55 -27.89 -3.34
C THR A 249 -11.35 -28.60 -2.01
N SER A 250 -11.38 -27.87 -0.89
CA SER A 250 -11.18 -28.42 0.45
C SER A 250 -11.98 -27.64 1.51
N ASN A 251 -11.94 -28.10 2.76
CA ASN A 251 -12.56 -27.41 3.90
C ASN A 251 -11.70 -26.26 4.44
N SER A 252 -10.55 -26.01 3.83
CA SER A 252 -9.72 -24.83 4.06
C SER A 252 -9.22 -24.32 2.71
N GLU A 253 -9.62 -23.13 2.34
CA GLU A 253 -9.26 -22.57 1.05
C GLU A 253 -8.92 -21.09 1.17
N GLU A 254 -7.84 -20.72 0.48
CA GLU A 254 -7.54 -19.33 0.18
C GLU A 254 -7.86 -19.09 -1.30
N ARG A 255 -8.67 -18.07 -1.57
CA ARG A 255 -8.98 -17.58 -2.90
C ARG A 255 -8.33 -16.24 -3.10
N ALA A 256 -7.87 -16.05 -4.33
CA ALA A 256 -7.34 -14.78 -4.78
C ALA A 256 -8.17 -14.30 -5.96
N TYR A 257 -8.34 -13.00 -6.05
CA TYR A 257 -8.92 -12.34 -7.21
C TYR A 257 -7.81 -11.57 -7.93
N ASP A 258 -7.91 -11.40 -9.25
CA ASP A 258 -7.07 -10.43 -9.94
C ASP A 258 -7.61 -9.00 -9.74
N ARG A 259 -6.88 -7.99 -10.23
CA ARG A 259 -7.31 -6.59 -10.13
C ARG A 259 -8.57 -6.28 -10.96
N GLN A 260 -8.96 -7.19 -11.86
CA GLN A 260 -10.19 -7.13 -12.66
C GLN A 260 -11.35 -7.90 -12.00
N GLY A 261 -11.16 -8.42 -10.78
CA GLY A 261 -12.20 -9.09 -10.01
C GLY A 261 -12.47 -10.54 -10.42
N ASN A 262 -11.66 -11.12 -11.31
CA ASN A 262 -11.82 -12.53 -11.68
C ASN A 262 -11.29 -13.42 -10.57
N ASN A 263 -12.06 -14.46 -10.21
CA ASN A 263 -11.62 -15.48 -9.26
C ASN A 263 -10.50 -16.33 -9.87
N LEU A 264 -9.36 -16.41 -9.19
CA LEU A 264 -8.18 -17.16 -9.62
C LEU A 264 -8.24 -18.55 -9.00
N THR A 265 -8.64 -19.52 -9.81
CA THR A 265 -9.09 -20.84 -9.34
C THR A 265 -7.97 -21.83 -9.11
N ASP A 266 -6.78 -21.56 -9.65
CA ASP A 266 -5.59 -22.37 -9.41
C ASP A 266 -4.31 -21.55 -9.20
N SER A 267 -3.27 -22.23 -8.70
CA SER A 267 -1.98 -21.61 -8.40
C SER A 267 -1.23 -21.07 -9.63
N ARG A 268 -1.46 -21.61 -10.83
CA ARG A 268 -0.81 -21.16 -12.07
C ARG A 268 -1.47 -19.89 -12.58
N GLU A 269 -2.80 -19.81 -12.54
CA GLU A 269 -3.56 -18.59 -12.82
C GLU A 269 -3.13 -17.47 -11.87
N ARG A 270 -3.10 -17.75 -10.56
CA ARG A 270 -2.65 -16.79 -9.56
C ARG A 270 -1.24 -16.29 -9.80
N ARG A 271 -0.27 -17.18 -10.07
CA ARG A 271 1.12 -16.78 -10.36
C ARG A 271 1.26 -15.93 -11.63
N ARG A 272 0.35 -16.08 -12.59
CA ARG A 272 0.38 -15.30 -13.84
C ARG A 272 -0.29 -13.94 -13.66
N ALA A 273 -1.49 -13.91 -13.07
CA ALA A 273 -2.27 -12.69 -12.88
C ALA A 273 -1.66 -11.79 -11.79
N CYS A 274 -1.25 -12.38 -10.66
CA CYS A 274 -0.68 -11.68 -9.51
C CYS A 274 0.84 -11.81 -9.46
N LYS A 275 1.51 -11.79 -10.61
CA LYS A 275 2.98 -11.87 -10.65
C LYS A 275 3.57 -10.65 -9.96
N SER A 276 4.25 -10.84 -8.82
CA SER A 276 5.03 -9.77 -8.16
C SER A 276 6.02 -9.16 -9.15
N ARG A 277 6.08 -7.84 -9.19
CA ARG A 277 7.01 -7.09 -10.04
C ARG A 277 7.97 -6.28 -9.16
N SER A 278 8.01 -4.96 -9.33
CA SER A 278 8.94 -4.11 -8.60
C SER A 278 8.43 -3.72 -7.21
N LEU A 279 7.11 -3.57 -7.06
CA LEU A 279 6.53 -3.19 -5.77
C LEU A 279 6.71 -4.30 -4.74
N GLN A 280 7.18 -3.89 -3.57
CA GLN A 280 7.32 -4.73 -2.40
C GLN A 280 5.95 -5.22 -1.92
N GLU A 281 5.89 -6.46 -1.47
CA GLU A 281 4.70 -7.01 -0.82
C GLU A 281 4.59 -6.49 0.62
N ILE A 282 3.38 -6.14 1.05
CA ILE A 282 3.15 -5.58 2.37
C ILE A 282 2.74 -6.70 3.31
N GLN A 283 3.52 -6.91 4.36
CA GLN A 283 3.18 -7.86 5.42
C GLN A 283 2.24 -7.21 6.43
N PHE A 284 1.23 -7.96 6.84
CA PHE A 284 0.29 -7.53 7.87
C PHE A 284 0.06 -8.65 8.88
N GLU A 285 -0.16 -8.24 10.13
CA GLU A 285 -0.62 -9.12 11.18
C GLU A 285 -2.06 -8.71 11.52
N TRP A 286 -2.98 -9.67 11.50
CA TRP A 286 -4.37 -9.43 11.86
C TRP A 286 -4.82 -10.45 12.90
N LEU A 287 -5.73 -10.02 13.78
CA LEU A 287 -6.16 -10.80 14.92
C LEU A 287 -7.62 -11.23 14.73
N GLN A 288 -7.87 -12.54 14.75
CA GLN A 288 -9.22 -13.09 14.88
C GLN A 288 -9.30 -13.75 16.24
N LYS A 289 -10.32 -13.44 17.05
CA LYS A 289 -10.44 -13.78 18.49
C LYS A 289 -9.60 -15.00 18.93
N GLY A 290 -8.41 -14.74 19.49
CA GLY A 290 -7.48 -15.75 20.02
C GLY A 290 -6.44 -16.33 19.05
N GLN A 291 -6.43 -15.91 17.79
CA GLN A 291 -5.49 -16.32 16.75
C GLN A 291 -4.87 -15.11 16.03
N THR A 292 -3.55 -15.17 15.90
CA THR A 292 -2.77 -14.21 15.13
C THR A 292 -2.52 -14.78 13.75
N TYR A 293 -2.92 -14.05 12.73
CA TYR A 293 -2.67 -14.39 11.34
C TYR A 293 -1.65 -13.42 10.77
N ARG A 294 -0.54 -13.98 10.30
CA ARG A 294 0.45 -13.24 9.51
C ARG A 294 0.25 -13.58 8.05
N SER A 295 0.10 -12.55 7.25
CA SER A 295 -0.06 -12.70 5.81
C SER A 295 0.66 -11.57 5.08
N THR A 296 0.64 -11.67 3.76
CA THR A 296 1.34 -10.75 2.88
C THR A 296 0.43 -10.47 1.71
N ILE A 297 0.20 -9.19 1.42
CA ILE A 297 -0.54 -8.78 0.23
C ILE A 297 0.41 -8.51 -0.92
N ASN A 298 0.03 -9.03 -2.09
CA ASN A 298 0.67 -8.69 -3.35
C ASN A 298 -0.13 -7.56 -4.01
N LEU A 299 0.51 -6.40 -4.19
CA LEU A 299 -0.13 -5.19 -4.71
C LEU A 299 -0.57 -5.31 -6.18
N TYR A 300 -0.07 -6.31 -6.90
CA TYR A 300 -0.52 -6.63 -8.27
C TYR A 300 -1.72 -7.58 -8.31
N CYS A 301 -2.20 -8.05 -7.15
CA CYS A 301 -3.37 -8.89 -7.03
C CYS A 301 -4.58 -8.06 -6.60
N GLY A 302 -5.77 -8.65 -6.76
CA GLY A 302 -6.99 -8.17 -6.11
C GLY A 302 -7.14 -8.76 -4.69
N PRO A 303 -8.35 -8.73 -4.13
CA PRO A 303 -8.61 -9.18 -2.77
C PRO A 303 -8.27 -10.65 -2.56
N LEU A 304 -8.06 -10.99 -1.30
CA LEU A 304 -7.90 -12.36 -0.84
C LEU A 304 -9.09 -12.70 0.06
N THR A 305 -9.62 -13.92 -0.07
CA THR A 305 -10.53 -14.46 0.93
C THR A 305 -10.05 -15.83 1.40
N ASN A 306 -10.06 -16.05 2.70
CA ASN A 306 -9.79 -17.35 3.28
C ASN A 306 -11.08 -17.86 3.92
N MET A 307 -11.35 -19.14 3.75
CA MET A 307 -12.49 -19.82 4.35
C MET A 307 -12.03 -21.14 4.93
N ARG A 308 -12.51 -21.46 6.12
CA ARG A 308 -12.31 -22.75 6.77
C ARG A 308 -13.59 -23.20 7.45
N ILE A 309 -14.03 -24.41 7.10
CA ILE A 309 -15.15 -25.11 7.74
C ILE A 309 -14.55 -26.16 8.68
N GLY A 310 -14.93 -26.13 9.95
CA GLY A 310 -14.72 -27.28 10.82
C GLY A 310 -15.94 -28.18 10.82
N THR A 311 -15.70 -29.48 10.94
CA THR A 311 -16.72 -30.52 10.86
C THR A 311 -16.58 -31.49 12.02
N LYS A 312 -17.70 -31.95 12.55
CA LYS A 312 -17.75 -33.03 13.53
C LYS A 312 -17.50 -34.38 12.84
N PRO A 313 -16.41 -35.12 13.18
CA PRO A 313 -15.97 -36.30 12.44
C PRO A 313 -17.02 -37.40 12.24
N ASN A 314 -17.96 -37.55 13.18
CA ASN A 314 -18.91 -38.66 13.18
C ASN A 314 -20.30 -38.30 12.64
N THR A 315 -20.59 -37.02 12.41
CA THR A 315 -21.94 -36.56 12.01
C THR A 315 -21.96 -35.83 10.68
N GLY A 316 -20.80 -35.33 10.20
CA GLY A 316 -20.74 -34.48 9.01
C GLY A 316 -21.39 -33.11 9.19
N LEU A 317 -21.74 -32.75 10.44
CA LEU A 317 -22.26 -31.43 10.78
C LEU A 317 -21.12 -30.42 10.87
N ALA A 318 -21.34 -29.24 10.30
CA ALA A 318 -20.44 -28.11 10.46
C ALA A 318 -20.43 -27.66 11.93
N SER A 319 -19.24 -27.48 12.50
CA SER A 319 -19.05 -26.98 13.87
C SER A 319 -18.66 -25.51 13.91
N ASN A 320 -17.97 -25.03 12.89
CA ASN A 320 -17.57 -23.63 12.81
C ASN A 320 -17.28 -23.20 11.37
N LEU A 321 -17.40 -21.90 11.14
CA LEU A 321 -16.94 -21.21 9.94
C LEU A 321 -15.97 -20.11 10.35
N LEU A 322 -14.73 -20.22 9.89
CA LEU A 322 -13.77 -19.12 9.90
C LEU A 322 -13.69 -18.56 8.50
N GLN A 323 -13.85 -17.25 8.37
CA GLN A 323 -13.74 -16.57 7.10
C GLN A 323 -13.06 -15.21 7.28
N TRP A 324 -12.27 -14.79 6.31
CA TRP A 324 -11.86 -13.39 6.20
C TRP A 324 -11.72 -12.95 4.74
N ILE A 325 -11.80 -11.65 4.53
CA ILE A 325 -11.56 -10.94 3.27
C ILE A 325 -10.57 -9.81 3.57
N ALA A 326 -9.50 -9.70 2.78
CA ALA A 326 -8.55 -8.60 2.86
C ALA A 326 -8.40 -7.92 1.49
N ASP A 327 -8.34 -6.59 1.51
CA ASP A 327 -8.18 -5.78 0.31
C ASP A 327 -6.76 -5.22 0.19
N PRO A 328 -6.01 -5.58 -0.85
CA PRO A 328 -4.66 -5.06 -1.02
C PRO A 328 -4.64 -3.53 -1.18
N ASP A 329 -5.66 -2.92 -1.77
CA ASP A 329 -5.65 -1.49 -2.04
C ASP A 329 -5.83 -0.65 -0.76
N GLU A 330 -6.79 -1.04 0.08
CA GLU A 330 -7.03 -0.32 1.35
C GLU A 330 -5.87 -0.54 2.34
N ILE A 331 -5.29 -1.74 2.36
CA ILE A 331 -4.08 -2.01 3.15
C ILE A 331 -2.88 -1.21 2.60
N TRP A 332 -2.72 -1.11 1.28
CA TRP A 332 -1.65 -0.32 0.66
C TRP A 332 -1.77 1.17 0.99
N ASP A 333 -2.96 1.74 0.84
CA ASP A 333 -3.20 3.16 1.19
C ASP A 333 -2.91 3.41 2.67
N ASN A 334 -3.38 2.54 3.58
CA ASN A 334 -3.12 2.66 5.00
C ASN A 334 -1.63 2.52 5.36
N PHE A 335 -0.96 1.50 4.80
CA PHE A 335 0.48 1.29 4.97
C PHE A 335 1.25 2.54 4.56
N TRP A 336 0.98 3.07 3.36
CA TRP A 336 1.70 4.23 2.86
C TRP A 336 1.52 5.42 3.82
N ARG A 337 0.28 5.71 4.23
CA ARG A 337 -0.02 6.86 5.11
C ARG A 337 0.60 6.75 6.50
N THR A 338 0.73 5.55 7.04
CA THR A 338 1.29 5.34 8.38
C THR A 338 2.81 5.29 8.34
N TRP A 339 3.38 4.48 7.44
CA TRP A 339 4.83 4.33 7.28
C TRP A 339 5.50 5.63 6.81
N SER A 340 4.90 6.36 5.85
CA SER A 340 5.53 7.54 5.27
C SER A 340 5.72 8.67 6.27
N ILE A 341 4.91 8.76 7.33
CA ILE A 341 5.07 9.78 8.38
C ILE A 341 6.40 9.61 9.10
N GLY A 342 6.73 8.37 9.51
CA GLY A 342 8.00 8.08 10.20
C GLY A 342 9.21 8.26 9.28
N GLU A 343 9.10 7.86 8.02
CA GLU A 343 10.17 8.07 7.04
C GLU A 343 10.34 9.57 6.72
N HIS A 344 9.26 10.33 6.61
CA HIS A 344 9.30 11.79 6.42
C HIS A 344 10.05 12.48 7.56
N GLN A 345 9.70 12.18 8.82
CA GLN A 345 10.37 12.75 9.99
C GLN A 345 11.88 12.45 9.98
N THR A 346 12.24 11.21 9.67
CA THR A 346 13.63 10.78 9.56
C THR A 346 14.39 11.54 8.46
N LEU A 347 13.81 11.62 7.27
CA LEU A 347 14.40 12.32 6.12
C LEU A 347 14.50 13.82 6.33
N ALA A 348 13.47 14.44 6.92
CA ALA A 348 13.46 15.86 7.23
C ALA A 348 14.54 16.22 8.26
N ALA A 349 14.69 15.41 9.32
CA ALA A 349 15.75 15.59 10.30
C ALA A 349 17.15 15.45 9.67
N LEU A 350 17.33 14.44 8.80
CA LEU A 350 18.58 14.25 8.07
C LEU A 350 18.88 15.46 7.17
N TYR A 351 17.91 15.91 6.37
CA TYR A 351 18.05 17.09 5.50
C TYR A 351 18.47 18.32 6.32
N GLN A 352 17.77 18.64 7.40
CA GLN A 352 18.10 19.80 8.25
C GLN A 352 19.50 19.68 8.86
N SER A 353 19.93 18.49 9.27
CA SER A 353 21.26 18.29 9.83
C SER A 353 22.38 18.52 8.81
N VAL A 354 22.19 18.08 7.56
CA VAL A 354 23.22 18.16 6.51
C VAL A 354 23.22 19.54 5.87
N ALA A 355 22.04 20.05 5.47
CA ALA A 355 21.90 21.38 4.86
C ALA A 355 22.24 22.51 5.85
N GLY A 356 21.92 22.31 7.13
CA GLY A 356 22.19 23.28 8.21
C GLY A 356 23.62 23.26 8.74
N ALA A 357 24.47 22.30 8.33
CA ALA A 357 25.86 22.20 8.75
C ALA A 357 26.78 23.22 8.05
N VAL A 358 26.48 24.51 8.21
CA VAL A 358 27.20 25.65 7.61
C VAL A 358 28.31 26.22 8.51
N GLY A 359 28.60 25.57 9.64
CA GLY A 359 29.58 26.04 10.61
C GLY A 359 31.00 26.00 10.05
N GLU A 360 31.78 27.07 10.28
CA GLU A 360 33.21 27.07 10.00
C GLU A 360 33.94 26.11 10.96
N ALA A 361 34.87 25.33 10.43
CA ALA A 361 35.76 24.54 11.27
C ALA A 361 36.56 25.48 12.19
N PRO A 362 36.73 25.15 13.48
CA PRO A 362 37.58 25.93 14.36
C PRO A 362 39.01 25.97 13.79
N LYS A 363 39.70 27.10 13.99
CA LYS A 363 41.12 27.18 13.67
C LYS A 363 41.87 26.12 14.48
N LEU A 364 42.50 25.17 13.79
CA LEU A 364 43.30 24.10 14.38
C LEU A 364 44.69 24.59 14.82
#